data_AF-A0A9E1M6B6-F1
#
_entry.id   AF-A0A9E1M6B6-F1
#
_cell.length_a   1.000
_cell.length_b   1.000
_cell.length_c   1.000
_cell.angle_alpha   90.00
_cell.angle_beta   90.00
_cell.angle_gamma   90.00
#
_symmetry.space_group_name_H-M   'P 1'
#
loop_
_entity.id
_entity.type
_entity.pdbx_description
1 polymer ?
#
loop_
_entity_poly.entity_id
_entity_poly.type
_entity_poly.pdbx_seq_one_letter_code
_entity_poly.pdbx_strand_id
1 'polypeptide(L)'
;MCNISMRKILRVCQGECYHFLCSGRFALVLVVWVFAYQFITVPLLQNTEKMQASLLAIEPYIALINSNFMILVMPVLFLVLLSDFPRVDANAYFYLVRAGKTNWVLGQLLYAVVITMIYLFIQFLGMLVPMFGKGSWGNEWSPVITDFAREFPEYAQNPGAVSIQPQLYYHVSPWEAVLVGSAFLAAYLYFLLQIKLLCYLLRVKTLGLLLCFFVIALGTGLCSTFSPMRFLMPMGNSILGIHYSQYYSEMDYPLEYSMIYFAVGIGILMVAILGLRKRLGGYEHD
;
A
#
# COMPACT_ATOMS: atom_id res chain seq x y z
N MET A 1 -29.89 -20.83 8.91
CA MET A 1 -28.99 -20.15 9.86
C MET A 1 -27.57 -20.21 9.33
N CYS A 2 -26.84 -19.09 9.31
CA CYS A 2 -25.48 -19.07 8.79
C CYS A 2 -24.52 -19.58 9.86
N ASN A 3 -24.06 -20.82 9.76
CA ASN A 3 -23.12 -21.37 10.73
C ASN A 3 -21.72 -20.81 10.43
N ILE A 4 -21.40 -19.67 11.03
CA ILE A 4 -20.11 -19.01 10.91
C ILE A 4 -19.09 -19.86 11.65
N SER A 5 -18.02 -20.26 10.96
CA SER A 5 -16.97 -21.10 11.55
C SER A 5 -15.60 -20.48 11.31
N MET A 6 -14.96 -20.04 12.40
CA MET A 6 -13.63 -19.41 12.36
C MET A 6 -12.59 -20.31 11.70
N ARG A 7 -12.64 -21.63 11.96
CA ARG A 7 -11.73 -22.60 11.35
C ARG A 7 -11.87 -22.63 9.82
N LYS A 8 -13.09 -22.50 9.29
CA LYS A 8 -13.32 -22.48 7.84
C LYS A 8 -12.76 -21.20 7.22
N ILE A 9 -13.02 -20.05 7.85
CA ILE A 9 -12.53 -18.73 7.42
C ILE A 9 -10.99 -18.73 7.36
N LEU A 10 -10.34 -19.22 8.41
CA LEU A 10 -8.87 -19.30 8.47
C LEU A 10 -8.29 -20.21 7.39
N ARG A 11 -8.91 -21.36 7.13
CA ARG A 11 -8.42 -22.25 6.06
C ARG A 11 -8.60 -21.66 4.66
N VAL A 12 -9.66 -20.88 4.40
CA VAL A 12 -9.80 -20.11 3.15
C VAL A 12 -8.59 -19.18 3.01
N CYS A 13 -8.34 -18.38 4.04
CA CYS A 13 -7.26 -17.40 4.06
C CYS A 13 -5.89 -18.05 3.86
N GLN A 14 -5.61 -19.16 4.56
CA GLN A 14 -4.34 -19.89 4.45
C GLN A 14 -4.10 -20.44 3.05
N GLY A 15 -5.14 -20.99 2.40
CA GLY A 15 -5.03 -21.51 1.04
C GLY A 15 -4.67 -20.42 0.03
N GLU A 16 -5.33 -19.26 0.12
CA GLU A 16 -5.04 -18.12 -0.74
C GLU A 16 -3.63 -17.55 -0.48
N CYS A 17 -3.21 -17.43 0.78
CA CYS A 17 -1.86 -16.97 1.15
C CYS A 17 -0.76 -17.87 0.59
N TYR A 18 -0.93 -19.19 0.71
CA TYR A 18 0.04 -20.15 0.17
C TYR A 18 0.18 -19.97 -1.34
N HIS A 19 -0.94 -19.86 -2.05
CA HIS A 19 -0.90 -19.69 -3.49
C HIS A 19 -0.28 -18.34 -3.90
N PHE A 20 -0.54 -17.26 -3.17
CA PHE A 20 0.12 -15.97 -3.44
C PHE A 20 1.64 -16.07 -3.37
N LEU A 21 2.17 -16.65 -2.28
CA LEU A 21 3.61 -16.79 -2.06
C LEU A 21 4.27 -17.72 -3.08
N CYS A 22 3.57 -18.75 -3.55
CA CYS A 22 4.06 -19.66 -4.58
C CYS A 22 3.81 -19.18 -6.01
N SER A 23 3.22 -18.00 -6.22
CA SER A 23 2.93 -17.50 -7.56
C SER A 23 4.20 -17.03 -8.28
N GLY A 24 4.37 -17.39 -9.55
CA GLY A 24 5.51 -16.92 -10.37
C GLY A 24 5.56 -15.39 -10.53
N ARG A 25 4.44 -14.70 -10.27
CA ARG A 25 4.35 -13.23 -10.27
C ARG A 25 5.17 -12.59 -9.17
N PHE A 26 5.52 -13.33 -8.11
CA PHE A 26 6.36 -12.83 -7.04
C PHE A 26 7.74 -12.33 -7.54
N ALA A 27 8.22 -12.84 -8.69
CA ALA A 27 9.42 -12.31 -9.34
C ALA A 27 9.33 -10.81 -9.66
N LEU A 28 8.12 -10.25 -9.86
CA LEU A 28 7.92 -8.82 -10.08
C LEU A 28 8.29 -7.97 -8.86
N VAL A 29 8.23 -8.53 -7.65
CA VAL A 29 8.67 -7.85 -6.42
C VAL A 29 10.17 -7.55 -6.51
N LEU A 30 10.98 -8.50 -6.99
CA LEU A 30 12.43 -8.30 -7.18
C LEU A 30 12.71 -7.19 -8.20
N VAL A 31 11.96 -7.14 -9.30
CA VAL A 31 12.10 -6.08 -10.31
C VAL A 31 11.82 -4.71 -9.69
N VAL A 32 10.75 -4.58 -8.90
CA VAL A 32 10.41 -3.33 -8.22
C VAL A 32 11.45 -2.96 -7.16
N TRP A 33 12.05 -3.93 -6.47
CA TRP A 33 13.15 -3.66 -5.55
C TRP A 33 14.40 -3.16 -6.25
N VAL A 34 14.78 -3.72 -7.40
CA VAL A 34 15.90 -3.20 -8.20
C VAL A 34 15.62 -1.76 -8.62
N PHE A 35 14.39 -1.48 -9.05
CA PHE A 35 13.97 -0.13 -9.41
C PHE A 35 14.02 0.81 -8.20
N ALA A 36 13.45 0.43 -7.06
CA ALA A 36 13.50 1.23 -5.85
C ALA A 36 14.93 1.44 -5.32
N TYR A 37 15.79 0.43 -5.42
CA TYR A 37 17.21 0.58 -5.10
C TYR A 37 17.87 1.65 -5.99
N GLN A 38 17.67 1.56 -7.31
CA GLN A 38 18.26 2.50 -8.26
C GLN A 38 17.73 3.93 -8.11
N PHE A 39 16.42 4.08 -7.86
CA PHE A 39 15.76 5.38 -7.86
C PHE A 39 15.64 6.02 -6.48
N ILE A 40 15.77 5.27 -5.37
CA ILE A 40 15.68 5.81 -4.01
C ILE A 40 16.99 5.58 -3.27
N THR A 41 17.39 4.32 -3.10
CA THR A 41 18.49 4.00 -2.20
C THR A 41 19.83 4.51 -2.72
N VAL A 42 20.13 4.38 -4.01
CA VAL A 42 21.39 4.87 -4.59
C VAL A 42 21.52 6.39 -4.45
N PRO A 43 20.53 7.21 -4.83
CA PRO A 43 20.57 8.65 -4.55
C PRO A 43 20.79 8.99 -3.07
N LEU A 44 20.08 8.32 -2.16
CA LEU A 44 20.25 8.58 -0.72
C LEU A 44 21.67 8.22 -0.24
N LEU A 45 22.25 7.13 -0.74
CA LEU A 45 23.63 6.76 -0.43
C LEU A 45 24.64 7.76 -1.04
N GLN A 46 24.41 8.26 -2.25
CA GLN A 46 25.24 9.33 -2.82
C GLN A 46 25.19 10.61 -1.98
N ASN A 47 24.02 10.94 -1.43
CA ASN A 47 23.86 12.06 -0.51
C ASN A 47 24.65 11.83 0.79
N THR A 48 24.68 10.60 1.31
CA THR A 48 25.49 10.25 2.50
C THR A 48 26.98 10.42 2.25
N GLU A 49 27.47 10.01 1.08
CA GLU A 49 28.88 10.13 0.72
C GLU A 49 29.29 11.60 0.56
N LYS A 50 28.40 12.45 0.04
CA LYS A 50 28.65 13.89 -0.09
C LYS A 50 28.68 14.61 1.25
N MET A 51 27.73 14.33 2.13
CA MET A 51 27.67 14.93 3.47
C MET A 51 28.62 14.29 4.48
N GLN A 52 29.21 13.13 4.17
CA GLN A 52 29.99 12.34 5.12
C GLN A 52 29.20 12.04 6.41
N ALA A 53 27.90 11.76 6.26
CA ALA A 53 26.96 11.54 7.37
C ALA A 53 26.24 10.19 7.23
N SER A 54 25.85 9.58 8.35
CA SER A 54 25.14 8.30 8.35
C SER A 54 23.66 8.46 8.00
N LEU A 55 23.13 7.60 7.13
CA LEU A 55 21.69 7.48 6.87
C LEU A 55 21.04 6.54 7.87
N LEU A 56 19.81 6.81 8.28
CA LEU A 56 19.05 5.87 9.09
C LEU A 56 18.54 4.72 8.21
N ALA A 57 18.68 3.47 8.66
CA ALA A 57 18.37 2.29 7.85
C ALA A 57 16.92 2.23 7.32
N ILE A 58 15.96 2.85 8.02
CA ILE A 58 14.54 2.87 7.65
C ILE A 58 14.16 4.00 6.70
N GLU A 59 15.02 5.02 6.51
CA GLU A 59 14.73 6.18 5.66
C GLU A 59 14.41 5.82 4.20
N PRO A 60 15.09 4.85 3.55
CA PRO A 60 14.73 4.43 2.20
C PRO A 60 13.29 3.89 2.10
N TYR A 61 12.79 3.20 3.13
CA TYR A 61 11.39 2.77 3.16
C TYR A 61 10.43 3.93 3.34
N ILE A 62 10.79 4.91 4.19
CA ILE A 62 9.96 6.10 4.37
C ILE A 62 9.90 6.93 3.08
N ALA A 63 11.02 7.05 2.38
CA ALA A 63 11.10 7.67 1.06
C ALA A 63 10.27 6.92 0.01
N LEU A 64 10.25 5.58 0.07
CA LEU A 64 9.43 4.74 -0.82
C LEU A 64 7.93 4.99 -0.68
N ILE A 65 7.41 5.04 0.55
CA ILE A 65 5.97 5.21 0.80
C ILE A 65 5.49 6.66 0.62
N ASN A 66 6.39 7.65 0.67
CA ASN A 66 6.05 9.08 0.48
C ASN A 66 6.53 9.66 -0.85
N SER A 67 7.18 8.88 -1.72
CA SER A 67 7.62 9.37 -3.04
C SER A 67 6.44 9.51 -4.01
N ASN A 68 6.36 10.67 -4.67
CA ASN A 68 5.35 10.98 -5.69
C ASN A 68 5.32 9.98 -6.85
N PHE A 69 6.45 9.34 -7.15
CA PHE A 69 6.51 8.31 -8.19
C PHE A 69 6.14 6.93 -7.65
N MET A 70 6.68 6.55 -6.49
CA MET A 70 6.51 5.20 -5.96
C MET A 70 5.11 4.94 -5.42
N ILE A 71 4.37 6.00 -5.09
CA ILE A 71 2.97 5.91 -4.72
C ILE A 71 2.09 5.33 -5.83
N LEU A 72 2.49 5.46 -7.10
CA LEU A 72 1.82 4.81 -8.22
C LEU A 72 2.26 3.34 -8.31
N VAL A 73 3.56 3.10 -8.20
CA VAL A 73 4.16 1.77 -8.41
C VAL A 73 3.71 0.76 -7.38
N MET A 74 3.63 1.14 -6.10
CA MET A 74 3.21 0.25 -5.01
C MET A 74 1.81 -0.38 -5.21
N PRO A 75 0.73 0.40 -5.32
CA PRO A 75 -0.61 -0.15 -5.53
C PRO A 75 -0.75 -0.86 -6.89
N VAL A 76 -0.05 -0.41 -7.93
CA VAL A 76 -0.04 -1.10 -9.23
C VAL A 76 0.59 -2.48 -9.12
N LEU A 77 1.78 -2.59 -8.51
CA LEU A 77 2.44 -3.88 -8.26
C LEU A 77 1.51 -4.79 -7.46
N PHE A 78 0.91 -4.27 -6.39
CA PHE A 78 0.00 -5.02 -5.55
C PHE A 78 -1.21 -5.58 -6.33
N LEU A 79 -1.84 -4.76 -7.18
CA LEU A 79 -2.94 -5.20 -8.05
C LEU A 79 -2.53 -6.22 -9.09
N VAL A 80 -1.32 -6.11 -9.65
CA VAL A 80 -0.78 -7.05 -10.63
C VAL A 80 -0.50 -8.41 -9.98
N LEU A 81 0.14 -8.40 -8.79
CA LEU A 81 0.37 -9.62 -8.01
C LEU A 81 -0.95 -10.33 -7.68
N LEU A 82 -1.96 -9.55 -7.30
CA LEU A 82 -3.28 -10.04 -6.94
C LEU A 82 -4.28 -9.99 -8.09
N SER A 83 -3.86 -9.97 -9.36
CA SER A 83 -4.79 -9.78 -10.49
C SER A 83 -5.89 -10.85 -10.55
N ASP A 84 -5.58 -12.09 -10.13
CA ASP A 84 -6.51 -13.23 -10.08
C ASP A 84 -7.47 -13.20 -8.88
N PHE A 85 -7.29 -12.26 -7.94
CA PHE A 85 -8.10 -12.20 -6.73
C PHE A 85 -9.54 -11.71 -7.02
N PRO A 86 -10.58 -12.32 -6.41
CA PRO A 86 -10.54 -13.59 -5.67
C PRO A 86 -10.44 -14.79 -6.63
N ARG A 87 -9.59 -15.77 -6.30
CA ARG A 87 -9.35 -16.90 -7.21
C ARG A 87 -10.50 -17.90 -7.15
N VAL A 88 -10.90 -18.37 -8.33
CA VAL A 88 -11.96 -19.37 -8.50
C VAL A 88 -11.48 -20.45 -9.47
N ASP A 89 -10.57 -21.29 -9.02
CA ASP A 89 -10.17 -22.48 -9.77
C ASP A 89 -11.23 -23.59 -9.65
N ALA A 90 -11.12 -24.63 -10.49
CA ALA A 90 -11.96 -25.82 -10.39
C ALA A 90 -11.98 -26.42 -8.95
N ASN A 91 -10.84 -26.36 -8.26
CA ASN A 91 -10.73 -26.77 -6.85
C ASN A 91 -11.36 -25.78 -5.86
N ALA A 92 -11.38 -24.49 -6.20
CA ALA A 92 -11.97 -23.44 -5.36
C ALA A 92 -13.51 -23.55 -5.31
N TYR A 93 -14.15 -24.08 -6.36
CA TYR A 93 -15.59 -24.35 -6.34
C TYR A 93 -15.98 -25.40 -5.29
N PHE A 94 -15.26 -26.54 -5.24
CA PHE A 94 -15.46 -27.55 -4.20
C PHE A 94 -15.22 -26.99 -2.80
N TYR A 95 -14.26 -26.07 -2.68
CA TYR A 95 -13.96 -25.38 -1.44
C TYR A 95 -15.10 -24.43 -1.01
N LEU A 96 -15.68 -23.68 -1.96
CA LEU A 96 -16.81 -22.77 -1.74
C LEU A 96 -18.05 -23.53 -1.23
N VAL A 97 -18.35 -24.69 -1.82
CA VAL A 97 -19.49 -25.54 -1.41
C VAL A 97 -19.32 -26.05 0.02
N ARG A 98 -18.12 -26.50 0.41
CA ARG A 98 -17.83 -27.03 1.76
C ARG A 98 -17.72 -25.94 2.83
N ALA A 99 -17.14 -24.80 2.49
CA ALA A 99 -16.98 -23.67 3.40
C ALA A 99 -18.33 -22.99 3.67
N GLY A 100 -19.16 -22.87 2.64
CA GLY A 100 -20.37 -22.08 2.62
C GLY A 100 -20.09 -20.62 2.25
N LYS A 101 -21.01 -20.02 1.49
CA LYS A 101 -20.86 -18.68 0.86
C LYS A 101 -20.37 -17.59 1.83
N THR A 102 -20.92 -17.57 3.05
CA THR A 102 -20.59 -16.53 4.04
C THR A 102 -19.21 -16.72 4.66
N ASN A 103 -18.84 -17.96 5.01
CA ASN A 103 -17.49 -18.24 5.52
C ASN A 103 -16.42 -17.99 4.45
N TRP A 104 -16.74 -18.26 3.17
CA TRP A 104 -15.84 -17.96 2.07
C TRP A 104 -15.62 -16.45 1.90
N VAL A 105 -16.68 -15.64 1.87
CA VAL A 105 -16.56 -14.16 1.79
C VAL A 105 -15.77 -13.60 2.96
N LEU A 106 -16.06 -14.04 4.19
CA LEU A 106 -15.29 -13.63 5.37
C LEU A 106 -13.83 -14.07 5.28
N GLY A 107 -13.56 -15.25 4.71
CA GLY A 107 -12.22 -15.74 4.42
C GLY A 107 -11.47 -14.85 3.44
N GLN A 108 -12.13 -14.40 2.36
CA GLN A 108 -11.55 -13.48 1.38
C GLN A 108 -11.29 -12.09 1.97
N LEU A 109 -12.19 -11.60 2.85
CA LEU A 109 -11.98 -10.34 3.56
C LEU A 109 -10.81 -10.42 4.54
N LEU A 110 -10.67 -11.54 5.27
CA LEU A 110 -9.53 -11.77 6.15
C LEU A 110 -8.22 -11.90 5.36
N TYR A 111 -8.25 -12.66 4.27
CA TYR A 111 -7.12 -12.80 3.36
C TYR A 111 -6.66 -11.45 2.83
N ALA A 112 -7.59 -10.58 2.42
CA ALA A 112 -7.26 -9.24 1.94
C ALA A 112 -6.54 -8.40 3.01
N VAL A 113 -6.87 -8.53 4.30
CA VAL A 113 -6.10 -7.88 5.38
C VAL A 113 -4.71 -8.50 5.52
N VAL A 114 -4.64 -9.83 5.64
CA VAL A 114 -3.38 -10.55 5.86
C VAL A 114 -2.39 -10.33 4.71
N ILE A 115 -2.86 -10.37 3.47
CA ILE A 115 -2.00 -10.23 2.30
C ILE A 115 -1.46 -8.80 2.14
N THR A 116 -2.26 -7.78 2.48
CA THR A 116 -1.78 -6.39 2.53
C THR A 116 -0.65 -6.24 3.55
N MET A 117 -0.81 -6.81 4.76
CA MET A 117 0.24 -6.76 5.78
C MET A 117 1.50 -7.51 5.35
N ILE A 118 1.37 -8.70 4.78
CA ILE A 118 2.50 -9.47 4.24
C ILE A 118 3.22 -8.68 3.14
N TYR A 119 2.46 -8.08 2.22
CA TYR A 119 3.02 -7.28 1.14
C TYR A 119 3.85 -6.10 1.67
N LEU A 120 3.30 -5.30 2.58
CA LEU A 120 4.00 -4.15 3.15
C LEU A 120 5.23 -4.56 3.95
N PHE A 121 5.14 -5.67 4.69
CA PHE A 121 6.27 -6.23 5.42
C PHE A 121 7.39 -6.68 4.48
N ILE A 122 7.05 -7.34 3.37
CA ILE A 122 8.01 -7.72 2.33
C ILE A 122 8.67 -6.46 1.75
N GLN A 123 7.92 -5.42 1.41
CA GLN A 123 8.49 -4.15 0.91
C GLN A 123 9.41 -3.47 1.92
N PHE A 124 9.05 -3.49 3.21
CA PHE A 124 9.89 -2.96 4.29
C PHE A 124 11.23 -3.70 4.37
N LEU A 125 11.20 -5.04 4.41
CA LEU A 125 12.42 -5.85 4.39
C LEU A 125 13.26 -5.61 3.14
N GLY A 126 12.62 -5.49 1.98
CA GLY A 126 13.29 -5.20 0.70
C GLY A 126 14.12 -3.92 0.73
N MET A 127 13.63 -2.87 1.38
CA MET A 127 14.37 -1.61 1.55
C MET A 127 15.45 -1.66 2.63
N LEU A 128 15.31 -2.55 3.62
CA LEU A 128 16.34 -2.74 4.63
C LEU A 128 17.55 -3.51 4.08
N VAL A 129 17.36 -4.40 3.11
CA VAL A 129 18.44 -5.26 2.58
C VAL A 129 19.66 -4.45 2.10
N PRO A 130 19.52 -3.41 1.27
CA PRO A 130 20.65 -2.61 0.83
C PRO A 130 21.31 -1.76 1.93
N MET A 131 20.61 -1.56 3.05
CA MET A 131 21.09 -0.75 4.18
C MET A 131 21.88 -1.57 5.21
N PHE A 132 21.93 -2.89 5.08
CA PHE A 132 22.72 -3.74 5.99
C PHE A 132 24.20 -3.31 5.99
N GLY A 133 24.69 -2.91 7.16
CA GLY A 133 26.07 -2.48 7.38
C GLY A 133 26.38 -1.04 6.95
N LYS A 134 25.42 -0.30 6.37
CA LYS A 134 25.58 1.11 5.96
C LYS A 134 24.68 2.07 6.75
N GLY A 135 23.53 1.59 7.22
CA GLY A 135 22.57 2.39 7.96
C GLY A 135 22.86 2.45 9.46
N SER A 136 22.67 3.62 10.05
CA SER A 136 22.55 3.77 11.50
C SER A 136 21.15 3.35 11.98
N TRP A 137 21.03 3.10 13.28
CA TRP A 137 19.77 2.79 13.94
C TRP A 137 19.48 3.86 14.99
N GLY A 138 18.23 4.30 15.05
CA GLY A 138 17.82 5.41 15.90
C GLY A 138 16.36 5.78 15.65
N ASN A 139 15.92 6.88 16.27
CA ASN A 139 14.59 7.47 16.08
C ASN A 139 14.67 8.95 15.68
N GLU A 140 15.84 9.40 15.24
CA GLU A 140 16.05 10.76 14.75
C GLU A 140 16.31 10.70 13.26
N TRP A 141 15.86 11.73 12.54
CA TRP A 141 16.15 11.89 11.12
C TRP A 141 17.65 12.11 10.93
N SER A 142 18.19 11.51 9.87
CA SER A 142 19.59 11.71 9.54
C SER A 142 19.83 13.13 9.02
N PRO A 143 21.05 13.68 9.23
CA PRO A 143 21.46 14.95 8.64
C PRO A 143 21.30 14.98 7.12
N VAL A 144 21.41 13.80 6.49
CA VAL A 144 21.24 13.61 5.05
C VAL A 144 19.83 13.95 4.56
N ILE A 145 18.83 13.80 5.42
CA ILE A 145 17.45 14.16 5.10
C ILE A 145 17.16 15.61 5.49
N THR A 146 17.67 16.08 6.63
CA THR A 146 17.32 17.40 7.18
C THR A 146 18.11 18.54 6.54
N ASP A 147 19.41 18.37 6.34
CA ASP A 147 20.33 19.48 6.04
C ASP A 147 20.90 19.43 4.62
N PHE A 148 20.75 18.31 3.90
CA PHE A 148 21.31 18.13 2.56
C PHE A 148 20.89 19.22 1.57
N ALA A 149 19.60 19.58 1.55
CA ALA A 149 19.10 20.61 0.64
C ALA A 149 19.64 22.02 0.97
N ARG A 150 20.01 22.25 2.23
CA ARG A 150 20.58 23.51 2.70
C ARG A 150 22.07 23.60 2.41
N GLU A 151 22.81 22.50 2.58
CA GLU A 151 24.25 22.45 2.36
C GLU A 151 24.63 22.33 0.88
N PHE A 152 23.81 21.63 0.08
CA PHE A 152 24.07 21.38 -1.34
C PHE A 152 22.89 21.83 -2.24
N PRO A 153 22.56 23.13 -2.28
CA PRO A 153 21.37 23.62 -2.98
C PRO A 153 21.40 23.34 -4.50
N GLU A 154 22.57 23.42 -5.14
CA GLU A 154 22.73 23.12 -6.57
C GLU A 154 22.50 21.64 -6.89
N TYR A 155 22.84 20.75 -5.96
CA TYR A 155 22.65 19.31 -6.16
C TYR A 155 21.24 18.86 -5.78
N ALA A 156 20.62 19.47 -4.78
CA ALA A 156 19.24 19.21 -4.38
C ALA A 156 18.21 19.61 -5.45
N GLN A 157 18.56 20.54 -6.34
CA GLN A 157 17.75 20.89 -7.51
C GLN A 157 17.82 19.85 -8.63
N ASN A 158 18.78 18.91 -8.60
CA ASN A 158 18.81 17.84 -9.58
C ASN A 158 17.66 16.87 -9.33
N PRO A 159 16.90 16.48 -10.37
CA PRO A 159 15.83 15.48 -10.25
C PRO A 159 16.29 14.12 -9.70
N GLY A 160 17.61 13.84 -9.77
CA GLY A 160 18.22 12.64 -9.24
C GLY A 160 18.53 12.68 -7.74
N ALA A 161 18.48 13.85 -7.09
CA ALA A 161 18.63 13.96 -5.64
C ALA A 161 17.28 13.63 -4.99
N VAL A 162 17.02 12.35 -4.74
CA VAL A 162 15.85 11.97 -3.97
C VAL A 162 15.98 12.54 -2.57
N SER A 163 15.02 13.39 -2.21
CA SER A 163 14.88 13.95 -0.88
C SER A 163 13.49 13.63 -0.35
N ILE A 164 13.44 13.23 0.92
CA ILE A 164 12.18 13.07 1.64
C ILE A 164 11.58 14.46 1.81
N GLN A 165 10.27 14.61 1.58
CA GLN A 165 9.65 15.93 1.63
C GLN A 165 9.83 16.56 3.03
N PRO A 166 10.16 17.86 3.11
CA PRO A 166 10.28 18.59 4.38
C PRO A 166 9.06 18.50 5.28
N GLN A 167 7.88 18.42 4.66
CA GLN A 167 6.58 18.23 5.30
C GLN A 167 6.56 17.03 6.27
N LEU A 168 7.34 15.98 5.97
CA LEU A 168 7.34 14.75 6.76
C LEU A 168 8.31 14.83 7.94
N TYR A 169 9.57 15.22 7.71
CA TYR A 169 10.60 15.13 8.73
C TYR A 169 10.54 16.25 9.79
N TYR A 170 9.89 17.39 9.50
CA TYR A 170 9.67 18.43 10.52
C TYR A 170 8.56 18.09 11.51
N HIS A 171 7.65 17.17 11.16
CA HIS A 171 6.42 16.94 11.90
C HIS A 171 6.32 15.55 12.55
N VAL A 172 7.00 14.55 11.99
CA VAL A 172 6.81 13.15 12.37
C VAL A 172 8.15 12.49 12.62
N SER A 173 8.25 11.66 13.66
CA SER A 173 9.45 10.84 13.89
C SER A 173 9.60 9.73 12.85
N PRO A 174 10.81 9.24 12.55
CA PRO A 174 11.01 8.19 11.54
C PRO A 174 10.18 6.92 11.77
N TRP A 175 10.13 6.41 13.00
CA TRP A 175 9.34 5.20 13.30
C TRP A 175 7.83 5.44 13.21
N GLU A 176 7.37 6.62 13.62
CA GLU A 176 5.98 7.00 13.45
C GLU A 176 5.60 7.13 11.96
N ALA A 177 6.50 7.67 11.13
CA ALA A 177 6.28 7.74 9.69
C ALA A 177 6.17 6.35 9.05
N VAL A 178 6.97 5.38 9.52
CA VAL A 178 6.85 3.97 9.10
C VAL A 178 5.50 3.40 9.52
N LEU A 179 5.12 3.52 10.80
CA LEU A 179 3.91 2.88 11.33
C LEU A 179 2.63 3.51 10.81
N VAL A 180 2.49 4.83 10.91
CA VAL A 180 1.30 5.56 10.47
C VAL A 180 1.20 5.55 8.95
N GLY A 181 2.31 5.78 8.24
CA GLY A 181 2.35 5.73 6.78
C GLY A 181 1.99 4.33 6.23
N SER A 182 2.56 3.26 6.82
CA SER A 182 2.21 1.90 6.42
C SER A 182 0.77 1.53 6.78
N ALA A 183 0.22 2.02 7.88
CA ALA A 183 -1.17 1.78 8.27
C ALA A 183 -2.16 2.41 7.27
N PHE A 184 -1.94 3.67 6.86
CA PHE A 184 -2.78 4.32 5.86
C PHE A 184 -2.61 3.69 4.47
N LEU A 185 -1.39 3.32 4.07
CA LEU A 185 -1.16 2.56 2.85
C LEU A 185 -1.86 1.19 2.89
N ALA A 186 -1.86 0.51 4.05
CA ALA A 186 -2.59 -0.74 4.24
C ALA A 186 -4.10 -0.54 4.06
N ALA A 187 -4.67 0.51 4.65
CA ALA A 187 -6.09 0.84 4.50
C ALA A 187 -6.46 1.09 3.03
N TYR A 188 -5.60 1.80 2.29
CA TYR A 188 -5.77 2.02 0.86
C TYR A 188 -5.71 0.73 0.03
N LEU A 189 -4.68 -0.10 0.21
CA LEU A 189 -4.56 -1.36 -0.52
C LEU A 189 -5.71 -2.32 -0.20
N TYR A 190 -6.13 -2.36 1.07
CA TYR A 190 -7.30 -3.13 1.49
C TYR A 190 -8.59 -2.64 0.84
N PHE A 191 -8.78 -1.32 0.77
CA PHE A 191 -9.92 -0.70 0.08
C PHE A 191 -9.98 -1.12 -1.40
N LEU A 192 -8.85 -1.15 -2.11
CA LEU A 192 -8.79 -1.65 -3.48
C LEU A 192 -9.19 -3.13 -3.61
N LEU A 193 -8.76 -4.00 -2.68
CA LEU A 193 -9.17 -5.41 -2.69
C LEU A 193 -10.67 -5.58 -2.41
N GLN A 194 -11.25 -4.75 -1.56
CA GLN A 194 -12.70 -4.77 -1.35
C GLN A 194 -13.45 -4.38 -2.62
N ILE A 195 -12.98 -3.39 -3.38
CA ILE A 195 -13.55 -3.05 -4.70
C ILE A 195 -13.50 -4.27 -5.63
N LYS A 196 -12.33 -4.94 -5.73
CA LYS A 196 -12.20 -6.16 -6.55
C LYS A 196 -13.18 -7.24 -6.12
N LEU A 197 -13.28 -7.50 -4.83
CA LEU A 197 -14.18 -8.52 -4.29
C LEU A 197 -15.66 -8.17 -4.54
N LEU A 198 -16.03 -6.89 -4.40
CA LEU A 198 -17.37 -6.41 -4.70
C LEU A 198 -17.73 -6.60 -6.17
N CYS A 199 -16.87 -6.16 -7.09
CA CYS A 199 -17.07 -6.32 -8.53
C CYS A 199 -17.11 -7.79 -8.95
N TYR A 200 -16.33 -8.64 -8.29
CA TYR A 200 -16.42 -10.09 -8.46
C TYR A 200 -17.81 -10.62 -8.07
N LEU A 201 -18.36 -10.23 -6.91
CA LEU A 201 -19.71 -10.62 -6.48
C LEU A 201 -20.83 -10.08 -7.40
N LEU A 202 -20.57 -8.97 -8.09
CA LEU A 202 -21.44 -8.39 -9.11
C LEU A 202 -21.27 -9.03 -10.49
N ARG A 203 -20.42 -10.06 -10.64
CA ARG A 203 -20.11 -10.77 -11.90
C ARG A 203 -19.41 -9.91 -12.96
N VAL A 204 -18.78 -8.82 -12.56
CA VAL A 204 -18.06 -7.88 -13.45
C VAL A 204 -16.58 -7.80 -13.09
N LYS A 205 -15.91 -8.97 -13.01
CA LYS A 205 -14.52 -9.09 -12.52
C LYS A 205 -13.53 -8.20 -13.27
N THR A 206 -13.64 -8.10 -14.60
CA THR A 206 -12.74 -7.29 -15.45
C THR A 206 -12.93 -5.81 -15.16
N LEU A 207 -14.17 -5.34 -14.99
CA LEU A 207 -14.46 -3.97 -14.62
C LEU A 207 -13.94 -3.63 -13.22
N GLY A 208 -13.94 -4.58 -12.28
CA GLY A 208 -13.35 -4.37 -10.96
C GLY A 208 -11.85 -4.06 -11.00
N LEU A 209 -11.10 -4.78 -11.84
CA LEU A 209 -9.68 -4.50 -12.03
C LEU A 209 -9.45 -3.14 -12.70
N LEU A 210 -10.20 -2.83 -13.77
CA LEU A 210 -10.11 -1.56 -14.47
C LEU A 210 -10.49 -0.37 -13.57
N LEU A 211 -11.51 -0.52 -12.73
CA LEU A 211 -11.92 0.49 -11.75
C LEU A 211 -10.80 0.75 -10.74
N CYS A 212 -10.10 -0.28 -10.27
CA CYS A 212 -8.97 -0.08 -9.36
C CYS A 212 -7.83 0.68 -10.04
N PHE A 213 -7.49 0.35 -11.29
CA PHE A 213 -6.50 1.11 -12.05
C PHE A 213 -6.92 2.56 -12.29
N PHE A 214 -8.22 2.79 -12.54
CA PHE A 214 -8.78 4.14 -12.68
C PHE A 214 -8.68 4.94 -11.37
N VAL A 215 -9.01 4.35 -10.23
CA VAL A 215 -8.87 4.97 -8.90
C VAL A 215 -7.41 5.33 -8.62
N ILE A 216 -6.47 4.44 -8.95
CA ILE A 216 -5.03 4.72 -8.83
C ILE A 216 -4.65 5.90 -9.72
N ALA A 217 -4.98 5.85 -11.01
CA ALA A 217 -4.57 6.86 -11.99
C ALA A 217 -5.14 8.25 -11.68
N LEU A 218 -6.43 8.34 -11.32
CA LEU A 218 -7.04 9.58 -10.85
C LEU A 218 -6.40 10.06 -9.55
N GLY A 219 -6.14 9.16 -8.60
CA GLY A 219 -5.46 9.49 -7.36
C GLY A 219 -4.10 10.12 -7.59
N THR A 220 -3.30 9.53 -8.48
CA THR A 220 -1.98 10.07 -8.85
C THR A 220 -2.11 11.43 -9.53
N GLY A 221 -3.05 11.57 -10.47
CA GLY A 221 -3.30 12.85 -11.14
C GLY A 221 -3.67 13.98 -10.18
N LEU A 222 -4.55 13.69 -9.20
CA LEU A 222 -4.96 14.67 -8.20
C LEU A 222 -3.87 14.96 -7.17
N CYS A 223 -3.06 13.97 -6.77
CA CYS A 223 -1.94 14.19 -5.84
C CYS A 223 -0.82 15.05 -6.45
N SER A 224 -0.66 15.00 -7.78
CA SER A 224 0.25 15.91 -8.50
C SER A 224 -0.23 17.37 -8.50
N THR A 225 -1.49 17.62 -8.14
CA THR A 225 -2.01 18.99 -7.96
C THR A 225 -1.88 19.41 -6.50
N PHE A 226 -1.41 20.63 -6.24
CA PHE A 226 -1.38 21.23 -4.90
C PHE A 226 -2.78 21.69 -4.42
N SER A 227 -3.84 21.03 -4.87
CA SER A 227 -5.23 21.38 -4.56
C SER A 227 -5.79 20.50 -3.44
N PRO A 228 -6.81 20.96 -2.69
CA PRO A 228 -7.48 20.14 -1.68
C PRO A 228 -8.18 18.91 -2.28
N MET A 229 -8.37 18.87 -3.61
CA MET A 229 -8.95 17.71 -4.31
C MET A 229 -8.07 16.46 -4.21
N ARG A 230 -6.79 16.56 -3.83
CA ARG A 230 -5.90 15.42 -3.61
C ARG A 230 -6.46 14.39 -2.61
N PHE A 231 -7.25 14.83 -1.63
CA PHE A 231 -7.87 13.98 -0.61
C PHE A 231 -9.21 13.35 -1.04
N LEU A 232 -9.71 13.64 -2.24
CA LEU A 232 -10.94 13.00 -2.74
C LEU A 232 -10.72 11.50 -3.01
N MET A 233 -9.52 11.16 -3.49
CA MET A 233 -9.13 9.79 -3.83
C MET A 233 -8.38 9.15 -2.65
N PRO A 234 -8.47 7.81 -2.51
CA PRO A 234 -7.85 7.11 -1.39
C PRO A 234 -6.33 7.24 -1.38
N MET A 235 -5.71 7.47 -2.55
CA MET A 235 -4.26 7.69 -2.65
C MET A 235 -3.79 8.88 -1.82
N GLY A 236 -4.44 10.05 -1.89
CA GLY A 236 -4.01 11.21 -1.12
C GLY A 236 -4.13 11.01 0.39
N ASN A 237 -5.23 10.39 0.84
CA ASN A 237 -5.41 10.03 2.24
C ASN A 237 -4.38 9.00 2.74
N SER A 238 -3.63 8.34 1.84
CA SER A 238 -2.63 7.34 2.21
C SER A 238 -1.21 7.88 2.43
N ILE A 239 -0.90 9.07 1.89
CA ILE A 239 0.45 9.67 2.00
C ILE A 239 0.53 10.49 3.26
N LEU A 240 1.46 10.19 4.15
CA LEU A 240 1.61 10.96 5.38
C LEU A 240 2.11 12.39 5.10
N GLY A 241 3.11 12.54 4.22
CA GLY A 241 3.73 13.83 3.91
C GLY A 241 2.75 14.91 3.45
N ILE A 242 1.71 14.58 2.69
CA ILE A 242 0.79 15.60 2.14
C ILE A 242 -0.21 16.16 3.16
N HIS A 243 -0.27 15.60 4.36
CA HIS A 243 -1.15 16.10 5.43
C HIS A 243 -0.57 17.32 6.14
N TYR A 244 0.75 17.55 5.97
CA TYR A 244 1.50 18.60 6.65
C TYR A 244 1.85 19.74 5.70
N SER A 245 1.86 20.95 6.25
CA SER A 245 2.35 22.12 5.54
C SER A 245 3.88 22.03 5.35
N GLN A 246 4.40 22.66 4.30
CA GLN A 246 5.84 22.65 4.04
C GLN A 246 6.63 23.57 4.98
N TYR A 247 6.00 24.66 5.45
CA TYR A 247 6.67 25.74 6.17
C TYR A 247 6.16 25.95 7.58
N TYR A 248 4.89 25.63 7.84
CA TYR A 248 4.25 25.84 9.13
C TYR A 248 4.14 24.53 9.88
N SER A 249 4.27 24.57 11.20
CA SER A 249 4.00 23.43 12.11
C SER A 249 2.50 23.12 12.24
N GLU A 250 1.76 23.21 11.13
CA GLU A 250 0.32 23.01 11.03
C GLU A 250 0.02 21.85 10.07
N MET A 251 -1.06 21.12 10.37
CA MET A 251 -1.60 20.11 9.46
C MET A 251 -2.59 20.78 8.50
N ASP A 252 -2.29 20.80 7.21
CA ASP A 252 -3.22 21.26 6.17
C ASP A 252 -4.48 20.37 6.14
N TYR A 253 -4.32 19.08 6.46
CA TYR A 253 -5.40 18.12 6.55
C TYR A 253 -5.17 17.18 7.75
N PRO A 254 -6.01 17.26 8.80
CA PRO A 254 -5.91 16.39 9.96
C PRO A 254 -5.98 14.91 9.59
N LEU A 255 -5.13 14.10 10.23
CA LEU A 255 -5.11 12.63 10.04
C LEU A 255 -6.43 11.96 10.40
N GLU A 256 -7.21 12.56 11.31
CA GLU A 256 -8.54 12.09 11.71
C GLU A 256 -9.51 12.01 10.53
N TYR A 257 -9.46 12.96 9.60
CA TYR A 257 -10.33 12.93 8.43
C TYR A 257 -9.98 11.78 7.49
N SER A 258 -8.69 11.48 7.31
CA SER A 258 -8.24 10.30 6.56
C SER A 258 -8.64 8.99 7.23
N MET A 259 -8.59 8.93 8.57
CA MET A 259 -9.08 7.77 9.33
C MET A 259 -10.59 7.57 9.11
N ILE A 260 -11.38 8.64 9.21
CA ILE A 260 -12.83 8.60 8.97
C ILE A 260 -13.12 8.21 7.52
N TYR A 261 -12.39 8.77 6.55
CA TYR A 261 -12.52 8.46 5.13
C TYR A 261 -12.37 6.95 4.87
N PHE A 262 -11.29 6.34 5.36
CA PHE A 262 -11.07 4.91 5.19
C PHE A 262 -12.06 4.07 6.00
N ALA A 263 -12.36 4.45 7.25
CA ALA A 263 -13.32 3.71 8.08
C ALA A 263 -14.72 3.65 7.44
N VAL A 264 -15.20 4.78 6.92
CA VAL A 264 -16.49 4.87 6.24
C VAL A 264 -16.46 4.11 4.92
N GLY A 265 -15.44 4.35 4.07
CA GLY A 265 -15.31 3.68 2.77
C GLY A 265 -15.23 2.15 2.89
N ILE A 266 -14.37 1.66 3.80
CA ILE A 266 -14.22 0.23 4.10
C ILE A 266 -15.51 -0.33 4.70
N GLY A 267 -16.16 0.38 5.62
CA GLY A 267 -17.41 -0.05 6.24
C GLY A 267 -18.54 -0.23 5.23
N ILE A 268 -18.73 0.75 4.33
CA ILE A 268 -19.74 0.70 3.25
C ILE A 268 -19.50 -0.50 2.33
N LEU A 269 -18.25 -0.68 1.86
CA LEU A 269 -17.89 -1.80 1.00
C LEU A 269 -18.09 -3.14 1.73
N MET A 270 -17.71 -3.24 2.99
CA MET A 270 -17.89 -4.45 3.79
C MET A 270 -19.37 -4.83 3.91
N VAL A 271 -20.25 -3.87 4.20
CA VAL A 271 -21.71 -4.10 4.25
C VAL A 271 -22.24 -4.54 2.89
N ALA A 272 -21.81 -3.89 1.80
CA ALA A 272 -22.23 -4.24 0.43
C ALA A 272 -21.80 -5.67 0.05
N ILE A 273 -20.54 -6.04 0.31
CA ILE A 273 -20.00 -7.39 0.06
C ILE A 273 -20.78 -8.43 0.86
N LEU A 274 -21.02 -8.18 2.15
CA LEU A 274 -21.79 -9.09 2.99
C LEU A 274 -23.26 -9.20 2.55
N GLY A 275 -23.88 -8.13 2.04
CA GLY A 275 -25.22 -8.16 1.48
C GLY A 275 -25.31 -8.99 0.19
N LEU A 276 -24.29 -8.87 -0.67
CA LEU A 276 -24.23 -9.55 -1.97
C LEU A 276 -23.73 -11.00 -1.90
N ARG A 277 -23.29 -11.48 -0.73
CA ARG A 277 -22.78 -12.86 -0.53
C ARG A 277 -23.71 -13.96 -1.03
N LYS A 278 -25.03 -13.70 -1.10
CA LYS A 278 -26.02 -14.69 -1.59
C LYS A 278 -25.86 -14.98 -3.10
N ARG A 279 -25.29 -14.05 -3.87
CA ARG A 279 -25.07 -14.17 -5.33
C ARG A 279 -23.97 -15.18 -5.71
N LEU A 280 -23.15 -15.63 -4.76
CA LEU A 280 -22.17 -16.69 -4.97
C LEU A 280 -22.87 -17.99 -5.40
N GLY A 281 -22.47 -18.58 -6.53
CA GLY A 281 -22.96 -19.90 -6.97
C GLY A 281 -24.07 -19.91 -8.03
N GLY A 282 -24.38 -18.77 -8.67
CA GLY A 282 -25.21 -18.77 -9.89
C GLY A 282 -24.37 -18.76 -11.18
N TYR A 283 -23.32 -19.59 -11.23
CA TYR A 283 -22.50 -19.84 -12.43
C TYR A 283 -23.12 -20.92 -13.34
N GLU A 284 -24.33 -21.37 -13.03
CA GLU A 284 -25.12 -22.24 -13.90
C GLU A 284 -25.86 -21.34 -14.90
N HIS A 285 -25.50 -21.46 -16.17
CA HIS A 285 -26.05 -20.76 -17.34
C HIS A 285 -25.53 -19.35 -17.56
N ASP A 286 -24.36 -19.25 -18.19
CA ASP A 286 -24.11 -18.44 -19.39
C ASP A 286 -22.95 -19.06 -20.17
#